data_AF-A0A4P9WN54-F1
#
_entry.id   AF-A0A4P9WN54-F1
#
_cell.length_a   1.000
_cell.length_b   1.000
_cell.length_c   1.000
_cell.angle_alpha   90.00
_cell.angle_beta   90.00
_cell.angle_gamma   90.00
#
_symmetry.space_group_name_H-M   'P 1'
#
loop_
_entity.id
_entity.type
_entity.pdbx_description
1 polymer ?
#
loop_
_entity_poly.entity_id
_entity_poly.type
_entity_poly.pdbx_seq_one_letter_code
_entity_poly.pdbx_strand_id
1 'polypeptide(L)'
;MDIKISLTYYVTNADFKKLNLKDELAKKTYNLKLYSDLDLPDYPGWAFLLPAVVKKYGVCPFLNVHDEECNKQRISWLKNQEDGGKVYSDQLAFFTTNEAFRIIEDELKHKLNSLTRYMENIFDSVSLPDNSKLSDLLNNIRARKEAKSQNKKNKESWSMTLNNLDFIASTKGIDVCKYFEVLSGQRPRYKPPEMMASVVDQTFNDMYNDFMSVKSTVATMEINKNRDFQEAQNALSLMISKNFLSLQTGRYFRKWSSLSPDKKKERIKSYCDWYLRENEKSIKLSEAMTNFVMDKLANKELRIMDIKWESKSGIITNINISIDDKDEFQIGERVKRVLKSHKTSRKKRHQWFQTEREKRLLQRINRLLLFEIVKNQTGVVKKERVIKAVLDNIHSKMVPLYQLQDYMSLKFDEIIEIVRSNAM
;
A
#
# COMPACT_ATOMS: atom_id res chain seq x y z
N MET A 1 -41.24 -21.47 -2.11
CA MET A 1 -40.21 -22.17 -1.33
C MET A 1 -38.95 -22.12 -2.19
N ASP A 2 -38.13 -21.07 -2.15
CA ASP A 2 -37.26 -20.65 -1.03
C ASP A 2 -36.68 -21.88 -0.31
N ILE A 3 -35.37 -22.14 -0.34
CA ILE A 3 -34.36 -21.31 0.33
C ILE A 3 -33.04 -21.28 -0.48
N LYS A 4 -32.59 -20.07 -0.81
CA LYS A 4 -31.18 -19.74 -1.09
C LYS A 4 -30.41 -19.84 0.24
N ILE A 5 -29.47 -20.77 0.33
CA ILE A 5 -28.51 -20.78 1.44
C ILE A 5 -27.28 -19.96 1.03
N SER A 6 -27.05 -18.94 1.86
CA SER A 6 -25.99 -17.95 1.85
C SER A 6 -24.58 -18.56 1.79
N LEU A 7 -23.83 -18.22 0.74
CA LEU A 7 -22.37 -18.25 0.75
C LEU A 7 -21.86 -17.07 1.59
N THR A 8 -21.92 -17.24 2.91
CA THR A 8 -21.30 -16.32 3.87
C THR A 8 -19.82 -16.69 3.95
N TYR A 9 -18.98 -15.97 3.21
CA TYR A 9 -17.53 -16.01 3.37
C TYR A 9 -17.19 -15.54 4.80
N TYR A 10 -16.79 -16.48 5.66
CA TYR A 10 -16.10 -16.15 6.90
C TYR A 10 -14.67 -15.74 6.56
N VAL A 11 -14.46 -14.45 6.30
CA VAL A 11 -13.11 -13.87 6.29
C VAL A 11 -12.64 -13.84 7.74
N THR A 12 -11.62 -14.62 8.07
CA THR A 12 -11.09 -14.67 9.43
C THR A 12 -10.27 -13.41 9.74
N ASN A 13 -10.09 -13.07 11.02
CA ASN A 13 -9.22 -11.95 11.43
C ASN A 13 -7.76 -12.09 10.92
N ALA A 14 -7.30 -13.31 10.65
CA ALA A 14 -5.99 -13.55 10.05
C ALA A 14 -5.96 -13.16 8.57
N ASP A 15 -7.06 -13.38 7.84
CA ASP A 15 -7.19 -12.98 6.44
C ASP A 15 -7.33 -11.47 6.30
N PHE A 16 -8.06 -10.80 7.20
CA PHE A 16 -8.11 -9.33 7.25
C PHE A 16 -6.74 -8.70 7.57
N LYS A 17 -5.98 -9.27 8.52
CA LYS A 17 -4.61 -8.81 8.78
C LYS A 17 -3.70 -8.99 7.57
N LYS A 18 -3.80 -10.13 6.87
CA LYS A 18 -3.03 -10.40 5.64
C LYS A 18 -3.45 -9.49 4.48
N LEU A 19 -4.73 -9.18 4.34
CA LEU A 19 -5.27 -8.22 3.36
C LEU A 19 -4.77 -6.81 3.65
N ASN A 20 -4.89 -6.34 4.90
CA ASN A 20 -4.38 -5.03 5.31
C ASN A 20 -2.86 -4.93 5.12
N LEU A 21 -2.09 -5.98 5.44
CA LEU A 21 -0.64 -6.01 5.18
C LEU A 21 -0.32 -5.97 3.69
N LYS A 22 -1.09 -6.67 2.85
CA LYS A 22 -0.93 -6.60 1.39
C LYS A 22 -1.25 -5.21 0.85
N ASP A 23 -2.32 -4.59 1.33
CA ASP A 23 -2.75 -3.26 0.90
C ASP A 23 -1.77 -2.17 1.38
N GLU A 24 -1.26 -2.27 2.61
CA GLU A 24 -0.21 -1.39 3.14
C GLU A 24 1.10 -1.55 2.37
N LEU A 25 1.49 -2.77 2.03
CA LEU A 25 2.71 -3.04 1.26
C LEU A 25 2.56 -2.56 -0.19
N ALA A 26 1.40 -2.79 -0.82
CA ALA A 26 1.10 -2.26 -2.15
C ALA A 26 1.14 -0.73 -2.17
N LYS A 27 0.54 -0.09 -1.16
CA LYS A 27 0.56 1.37 -1.00
C LYS A 27 1.96 1.91 -0.75
N LYS A 28 2.76 1.25 0.10
CA LYS A 28 4.17 1.58 0.32
C LYS A 28 4.95 1.53 -0.99
N THR A 29 4.82 0.44 -1.75
CA THR A 29 5.51 0.25 -3.03
C THR A 29 5.11 1.29 -4.06
N TYR A 30 3.81 1.58 -4.17
CA TYR A 30 3.29 2.62 -5.07
C TYR A 30 3.86 4.00 -4.72
N ASN A 31 3.82 4.38 -3.45
CA ASN A 31 4.32 5.68 -2.97
C ASN A 31 5.82 5.85 -3.21
N LEU A 32 6.61 4.81 -2.93
CA LEU A 32 8.06 4.82 -3.17
C LEU A 32 8.38 4.91 -4.66
N LYS A 33 7.59 4.25 -5.51
CA LYS A 33 7.74 4.35 -6.97
C LYS A 33 7.50 5.76 -7.47
N LEU A 34 6.35 6.35 -7.11
CA LEU A 34 5.99 7.72 -7.48
C LEU A 34 7.04 8.74 -7.00
N TYR A 35 7.57 8.55 -5.79
CA TYR A 35 8.64 9.39 -5.28
C TYR A 35 9.92 9.23 -6.11
N SER A 36 10.33 8.00 -6.41
CA SER A 36 11.55 7.71 -7.18
C SER A 36 11.49 8.27 -8.60
N ASP A 37 10.31 8.27 -9.23
CA ASP A 37 10.10 8.84 -10.57
C ASP A 37 10.32 10.37 -10.61
N LEU A 38 10.20 11.06 -9.46
CA LEU A 38 10.41 12.50 -9.31
C LEU A 38 11.75 12.85 -8.66
N ASP A 39 12.49 11.85 -8.17
CA ASP A 39 13.72 12.03 -7.41
C ASP A 39 14.96 12.09 -8.31
N LEU A 40 16.10 12.56 -7.78
CA LEU A 40 17.36 12.53 -8.51
C LEU A 40 18.11 11.21 -8.34
N PRO A 41 18.55 10.56 -9.44
CA PRO A 41 19.36 9.35 -9.37
C PRO A 41 20.68 9.51 -8.59
N ASP A 42 21.33 10.68 -8.71
CA ASP A 42 22.65 10.93 -8.11
C ASP A 42 22.57 11.26 -6.61
N TYR A 43 21.43 11.79 -6.15
CA TYR A 43 21.20 12.17 -4.75
C TYR A 43 19.86 11.64 -4.23
N PRO A 44 19.68 10.30 -4.20
CA PRO A 44 18.38 9.73 -3.92
C PRO A 44 17.99 9.95 -2.47
N GLY A 45 16.73 10.34 -2.25
CA GLY A 45 16.18 10.69 -0.94
C GLY A 45 16.28 9.59 0.10
N TRP A 46 16.27 8.31 -0.32
CA TRP A 46 16.43 7.20 0.61
C TRP A 46 17.84 7.16 1.23
N ALA A 47 18.88 7.59 0.52
CA ALA A 47 20.25 7.57 1.02
C ALA A 47 20.45 8.57 2.17
N PHE A 48 19.72 9.69 2.16
CA PHE A 48 19.69 10.66 3.26
C PHE A 48 19.07 10.09 4.54
N LEU A 49 18.35 8.98 4.44
CA LEU A 49 17.66 8.31 5.54
C LEU A 49 18.38 7.03 6.00
N LEU A 50 19.57 6.75 5.46
CA LEU A 50 20.40 5.66 5.95
C LEU A 50 20.83 5.92 7.41
N PRO A 51 20.84 4.90 8.28
CA PRO A 51 21.15 5.07 9.70
C PRO A 51 22.47 5.80 9.97
N ALA A 52 23.52 5.51 9.21
CA ALA A 52 24.81 6.17 9.34
C ALA A 52 24.76 7.67 8.99
N VAL A 53 24.02 8.03 7.94
CA VAL A 53 23.84 9.41 7.49
C VAL A 53 23.01 10.18 8.51
N VAL A 54 21.88 9.63 8.93
CA VAL A 54 21.00 10.25 9.94
C VAL A 54 21.72 10.41 11.27
N LYS A 55 22.54 9.43 11.68
CA LYS A 55 23.33 9.52 12.92
C LYS A 55 24.38 10.62 12.86
N LYS A 56 24.99 10.87 11.70
CA LYS A 56 26.07 11.86 11.55
C LYS A 56 25.53 13.28 11.32
N TYR A 57 24.51 13.45 10.49
CA TYR A 57 24.03 14.77 10.05
C TYR A 57 22.61 15.12 10.52
N GLY A 58 21.89 14.16 11.11
CA GLY A 58 20.45 14.28 11.33
C GLY A 58 19.63 14.04 10.06
N VAL A 59 18.32 14.23 10.16
CA VAL A 59 17.40 14.07 9.02
C VAL A 59 17.49 15.29 8.12
N CYS A 60 17.79 15.08 6.83
CA CYS A 60 17.77 16.14 5.83
C CYS A 60 16.34 16.73 5.71
N PRO A 61 16.17 18.07 5.83
CA PRO A 61 14.86 18.69 5.74
C PRO A 61 14.34 18.77 4.30
N PHE A 62 15.23 18.66 3.32
CA PHE A 62 14.94 18.87 1.90
C PHE A 62 14.64 17.55 1.19
N LEU A 63 13.67 16.78 1.70
CA LEU A 63 13.25 15.49 1.11
C LEU A 63 11.96 15.59 0.29
N ASN A 64 11.33 16.76 0.23
CA ASN A 64 10.13 16.94 -0.57
C ASN A 64 10.47 17.08 -2.06
N VAL A 65 10.35 16.00 -2.83
CA VAL A 65 10.59 16.01 -4.30
C VAL A 65 9.65 16.92 -5.09
N HIS A 66 8.60 17.46 -4.45
CA HIS A 66 7.72 18.45 -5.07
C HIS A 66 8.20 19.90 -4.91
N ASP A 67 9.24 20.15 -4.12
CA ASP A 67 9.91 21.45 -4.05
C ASP A 67 10.95 21.54 -5.17
N GLU A 68 10.84 22.56 -6.03
CA GLU A 68 11.71 22.76 -7.21
C GLU A 68 13.18 22.95 -6.82
N GLU A 69 13.42 23.52 -5.63
CA GLU A 69 14.74 23.79 -5.11
C GLU A 69 15.29 22.63 -4.27
N CYS A 70 14.47 21.61 -3.96
CA CYS A 70 14.82 20.45 -3.15
C CYS A 70 16.20 19.90 -3.50
N ASN A 71 16.48 19.77 -4.79
CA ASN A 71 17.72 19.19 -5.30
C ASN A 71 18.95 20.07 -5.02
N LYS A 72 18.85 21.36 -5.29
CA LYS A 72 19.91 22.33 -4.99
C LYS A 72 20.14 22.43 -3.49
N GLN A 73 19.06 22.40 -2.72
CA GLN A 73 19.09 22.47 -1.26
C GLN A 73 19.72 21.22 -0.64
N ARG A 74 19.44 20.01 -1.15
CA ARG A 74 20.12 18.77 -0.72
C ARG A 74 21.63 18.85 -0.92
N ILE A 75 22.07 19.26 -2.11
CA ILE A 75 23.50 19.39 -2.42
C ILE A 75 24.15 20.45 -1.53
N SER A 76 23.51 21.61 -1.38
CA SER A 76 24.01 22.66 -0.50
C SER A 76 24.05 22.21 0.95
N TRP A 77 23.05 21.45 1.40
CA TRP A 77 22.98 20.91 2.75
C TRP A 77 24.11 19.91 3.03
N LEU A 78 24.43 19.03 2.07
CA LEU A 78 25.58 18.13 2.17
C LEU A 78 26.91 18.89 2.22
N LYS A 79 27.10 19.88 1.35
CA LYS A 79 28.32 20.70 1.33
C LYS A 79 28.54 21.50 2.62
N ASN A 80 27.46 21.84 3.33
CA ASN A 80 27.52 22.56 4.59
C ASN A 80 27.79 21.67 5.81
N GLN A 81 27.92 20.34 5.63
CA GLN A 81 28.35 19.44 6.71
C GLN A 81 29.86 19.57 6.95
N GLU A 82 30.30 19.22 8.17
CA GLU A 82 31.72 19.31 8.59
C GLU A 82 32.69 18.58 7.65
N ASP A 83 32.25 17.47 7.05
CA ASP A 83 33.03 16.65 6.13
C ASP A 83 32.60 16.80 4.66
N GLY A 84 31.83 17.85 4.34
CA GLY A 84 31.32 18.13 3.01
C GLY A 84 30.38 17.05 2.45
N GLY A 85 29.78 16.22 3.30
CA GLY A 85 28.86 15.15 2.89
C GLY A 85 29.56 13.82 2.60
N LYS A 86 30.80 13.63 3.06
CA LYS A 86 31.58 12.41 2.82
C LYS A 86 30.87 11.14 3.30
N VAL A 87 30.29 11.11 4.52
CA VAL A 87 29.54 9.94 5.01
C VAL A 87 28.36 9.60 4.11
N TYR A 88 27.67 10.59 3.54
CA TYR A 88 26.60 10.32 2.58
C TYR A 88 27.14 9.65 1.31
N SER A 89 28.19 10.21 0.72
CA SER A 89 28.80 9.69 -0.50
C SER A 89 29.35 8.27 -0.33
N ASP A 90 30.04 8.02 0.79
CA ASP A 90 30.60 6.70 1.12
C ASP A 90 29.49 5.65 1.28
N GLN A 91 28.38 6.02 1.94
CA GLN A 91 27.23 5.14 2.08
C GLN A 91 26.55 4.90 0.73
N LEU A 92 26.28 5.94 -0.06
CA LEU A 92 25.67 5.77 -1.37
C LEU A 92 26.51 4.85 -2.26
N ALA A 93 27.84 5.03 -2.28
CA ALA A 93 28.77 4.15 -2.99
C ALA A 93 28.67 2.71 -2.48
N PHE A 94 28.73 2.47 -1.16
CA PHE A 94 28.58 1.13 -0.57
C PHE A 94 27.29 0.40 -1.01
N PHE A 95 26.19 1.15 -1.16
CA PHE A 95 24.92 0.58 -1.62
C PHE A 95 24.87 0.34 -3.14
N THR A 96 25.52 1.17 -3.94
CA THR A 96 25.37 1.22 -5.41
C THR A 96 26.49 0.54 -6.20
N THR A 97 27.76 0.71 -5.80
CA THR A 97 28.90 0.21 -6.58
C THR A 97 29.22 -1.26 -6.29
N ASN A 98 28.72 -1.81 -5.18
CA ASN A 98 29.02 -3.15 -4.67
C ASN A 98 30.53 -3.43 -4.53
N GLU A 99 31.40 -2.42 -4.61
CA GLU A 99 32.84 -2.61 -4.70
C GLU A 99 33.42 -3.24 -3.43
N ALA A 100 32.97 -2.79 -2.26
CA ALA A 100 33.32 -3.40 -0.98
C ALA A 100 32.90 -4.88 -0.89
N PHE A 101 31.73 -5.23 -1.46
CA PHE A 101 31.30 -6.63 -1.53
C PHE A 101 32.19 -7.44 -2.46
N ARG A 102 32.54 -6.90 -3.63
CA ARG A 102 33.42 -7.57 -4.60
C ARG A 102 34.79 -7.86 -4.02
N ILE A 103 35.38 -6.91 -3.29
CA ILE A 103 36.68 -7.10 -2.63
C ILE A 103 36.63 -8.30 -1.66
N ILE A 104 35.61 -8.36 -0.80
CA ILE A 104 35.50 -9.42 0.20
C ILE A 104 35.07 -10.76 -0.44
N GLU A 105 34.25 -10.74 -1.48
CA GLU A 105 33.93 -11.92 -2.28
C GLU A 105 35.17 -12.47 -2.99
N ASP A 106 36.04 -11.60 -3.50
CA ASP A 106 37.29 -12.01 -4.14
C ASP A 106 38.29 -12.55 -3.11
N GLU A 107 38.34 -11.98 -1.90
CA GLU A 107 39.07 -12.56 -0.77
C GLU A 107 38.52 -13.96 -0.43
N LEU A 108 37.20 -14.12 -0.35
CA LEU A 108 36.56 -15.40 -0.09
C LEU A 108 36.90 -16.44 -1.16
N LYS A 109 36.91 -16.05 -2.44
CA LYS A 109 37.36 -16.91 -3.56
C LYS A 109 38.84 -17.27 -3.43
N HIS A 110 39.69 -16.31 -3.07
CA HIS A 110 41.12 -16.56 -2.89
C HIS A 110 41.38 -17.56 -1.75
N LYS A 111 40.68 -17.39 -0.61
CA LYS A 111 40.75 -18.32 0.53
C LYS A 111 40.23 -19.71 0.15
N LEU A 112 39.13 -19.79 -0.61
CA LEU A 112 38.63 -21.06 -1.17
C LEU A 112 39.67 -21.74 -2.05
N ASN A 113 40.25 -21.02 -3.02
CA ASN A 113 41.25 -21.57 -3.93
C ASN A 113 42.49 -22.06 -3.18
N SER A 114 42.91 -21.34 -2.14
CA SER A 114 44.03 -21.73 -1.28
C SER A 114 43.72 -23.03 -0.54
N LEU A 115 42.53 -23.14 0.05
CA LEU A 115 42.08 -24.35 0.74
C LEU A 115 41.93 -25.54 -0.22
N THR A 116 41.41 -25.32 -1.42
CA THR A 116 41.28 -26.35 -2.46
C THR A 116 42.64 -26.90 -2.88
N ARG A 117 43.60 -26.02 -3.21
CA ARG A 117 44.97 -26.44 -3.56
C ARG A 117 45.66 -27.19 -2.43
N TYR A 118 45.45 -26.74 -1.21
CA TYR A 118 45.97 -27.42 -0.02
C TYR A 118 45.41 -28.84 0.09
N MET A 119 44.10 -29.00 -0.08
CA MET A 119 43.46 -30.32 -0.06
C MET A 119 43.89 -31.22 -1.22
N GLU A 120 44.06 -30.68 -2.43
CA GLU A 120 44.59 -31.44 -3.57
C GLU A 120 46.00 -31.98 -3.28
N ASN A 121 46.90 -31.14 -2.77
CA ASN A 121 48.26 -31.56 -2.39
C ASN A 121 48.26 -32.65 -1.31
N ILE A 122 47.38 -32.55 -0.31
CA ILE A 122 47.25 -33.58 0.72
C ILE A 122 46.83 -34.90 0.09
N PHE A 123 45.83 -34.89 -0.79
CA PHE A 123 45.31 -36.09 -1.42
C PHE A 123 46.28 -36.69 -2.45
N ASP A 124 47.08 -35.87 -3.12
CA ASP A 124 48.17 -36.36 -3.98
C ASP A 124 49.30 -37.01 -3.16
N SER A 125 49.49 -36.58 -1.91
CA SER A 125 50.49 -37.14 -0.99
C SER A 125 50.03 -38.39 -0.22
N VAL A 126 48.75 -38.78 -0.35
CA VAL A 126 48.14 -39.87 0.43
C VAL A 126 47.62 -40.96 -0.49
N SER A 127 48.15 -42.17 -0.34
CA SER A 127 47.55 -43.36 -0.94
C SER A 127 46.39 -43.83 -0.08
N LEU A 128 45.15 -43.58 -0.54
CA LEU A 128 43.95 -44.02 0.16
C LEU A 128 43.79 -45.55 0.09
N PRO A 129 43.18 -46.18 1.11
CA PRO A 129 43.02 -47.65 1.20
C PRO A 129 42.38 -48.32 -0.03
N ASP A 130 41.56 -47.60 -0.78
CA ASP A 130 40.84 -48.07 -1.98
C ASP A 130 41.31 -47.39 -3.28
N ASN A 131 42.42 -46.64 -3.25
CA ASN A 131 42.90 -45.79 -4.35
C ASN A 131 41.88 -44.76 -4.86
N SER A 132 40.89 -44.37 -4.05
CA SER A 132 39.95 -43.30 -4.40
C SER A 132 40.66 -41.94 -4.50
N LYS A 133 40.08 -41.03 -5.28
CA LYS A 133 40.51 -39.62 -5.34
C LYS A 133 39.63 -38.74 -4.45
N LEU A 134 40.12 -37.53 -4.15
CA LEU A 134 39.33 -36.49 -3.46
C LEU A 134 37.97 -36.27 -4.14
N SER A 135 37.94 -36.23 -5.48
CA SER A 135 36.70 -36.08 -6.26
C SER A 135 35.69 -37.18 -5.98
N ASP A 136 36.14 -38.43 -5.81
CA ASP A 136 35.28 -39.59 -5.61
C ASP A 136 34.64 -39.55 -4.23
N LEU A 137 35.42 -39.17 -3.21
CA LEU A 137 34.94 -38.95 -1.85
C LEU A 137 33.90 -37.82 -1.79
N LEU A 138 34.19 -36.67 -2.40
CA LEU A 138 33.24 -35.54 -2.43
C LEU A 138 31.93 -35.91 -3.15
N ASN A 139 32.02 -36.65 -4.26
CA ASN A 139 30.86 -37.12 -5.00
C ASN A 139 30.03 -38.11 -4.19
N ASN A 140 30.67 -39.05 -3.48
CA ASN A 140 29.96 -40.01 -2.62
C ASN A 140 29.28 -39.31 -1.43
N ILE A 141 29.92 -38.33 -0.80
CA ILE A 141 29.30 -37.51 0.25
C ILE A 141 28.07 -36.77 -0.28
N ARG A 142 28.15 -36.21 -1.50
CA ARG A 142 27.03 -35.51 -2.15
C ARG A 142 25.89 -36.48 -2.51
N ALA A 143 26.20 -37.62 -3.13
CA ALA A 143 25.23 -38.66 -3.50
C ALA A 143 24.50 -39.23 -2.27
N ARG A 144 25.22 -39.40 -1.15
CA ARG A 144 24.64 -39.86 0.12
C ARG A 144 23.57 -38.91 0.66
N LYS A 145 23.74 -37.61 0.46
CA LYS A 145 22.81 -36.55 0.86
C LYS A 145 21.53 -36.56 0.03
N GLU A 146 21.65 -36.80 -1.27
CA GLU A 146 20.53 -36.75 -2.22
C GLU A 146 19.71 -38.06 -2.25
N ALA A 147 20.28 -39.17 -1.78
CA ALA A 147 19.63 -40.47 -1.78
C ALA A 147 18.44 -40.54 -0.80
N LYS A 148 17.22 -40.66 -1.34
CA LYS A 148 15.99 -40.91 -0.57
C LYS A 148 15.88 -42.34 -0.03
N SER A 149 16.54 -43.33 -0.66
CA SER A 149 16.61 -44.72 -0.20
C SER A 149 18.05 -45.24 -0.16
N GLN A 150 18.35 -46.06 0.84
CA GLN A 150 19.67 -46.69 0.99
C GLN A 150 19.71 -48.09 0.37
N ASN A 151 19.91 -48.15 -0.94
CA ASN A 151 20.14 -49.43 -1.62
C ASN A 151 21.53 -49.99 -1.23
N LYS A 152 21.72 -51.32 -1.31
CA LYS A 152 22.94 -52.03 -0.85
C LYS A 152 24.24 -51.39 -1.39
N LYS A 153 24.28 -51.08 -2.68
CA LYS A 153 25.41 -50.39 -3.35
C LYS A 153 25.77 -49.05 -2.71
N ASN A 154 24.78 -48.24 -2.32
CA ASN A 154 25.01 -46.94 -1.69
C ASN A 154 25.52 -47.08 -0.24
N LYS A 155 25.14 -48.17 0.46
CA LYS A 155 25.65 -48.47 1.80
C LYS A 155 27.11 -48.90 1.76
N GLU A 156 27.47 -49.76 0.81
CA GLU A 156 28.85 -50.23 0.62
C GLU A 156 29.78 -49.08 0.21
N SER A 157 29.39 -48.25 -0.76
CA SER A 157 30.13 -47.06 -1.18
C SER A 157 30.29 -46.04 -0.03
N TRP A 158 29.27 -45.87 0.82
CA TRP A 158 29.37 -45.02 1.99
C TRP A 158 30.31 -45.60 3.05
N SER A 159 30.30 -46.92 3.27
CA SER A 159 31.24 -47.58 4.19
C SER A 159 32.69 -47.39 3.75
N MET A 160 32.97 -47.51 2.45
CA MET A 160 34.31 -47.23 1.90
C MET A 160 34.70 -45.76 2.09
N THR A 161 33.75 -44.85 1.84
CA THR A 161 33.95 -43.41 2.07
C THR A 161 34.29 -43.13 3.54
N LEU A 162 33.57 -43.75 4.50
CA LEU A 162 33.87 -43.61 5.93
C LEU A 162 35.28 -44.09 6.28
N ASN A 163 35.67 -45.27 5.80
CA ASN A 163 37.02 -45.81 6.05
C ASN A 163 38.12 -44.86 5.56
N ASN A 164 37.92 -44.22 4.40
CA ASN A 164 38.88 -43.24 3.88
C ASN A 164 38.87 -41.95 4.69
N LEU A 165 37.70 -41.46 5.14
CA LEU A 165 37.59 -40.29 6.00
C LEU A 165 38.28 -40.53 7.37
N ASP A 166 38.08 -41.70 7.97
CA ASP A 166 38.73 -42.14 9.20
C ASP A 166 40.25 -42.20 9.03
N PHE A 167 40.70 -42.77 7.90
CA PHE A 167 42.12 -42.87 7.57
C PHE A 167 42.77 -41.49 7.42
N ILE A 168 42.15 -40.56 6.69
CA ILE A 168 42.68 -39.20 6.50
C ILE A 168 42.72 -38.44 7.84
N ALA A 169 41.66 -38.55 8.64
CA ALA A 169 41.64 -37.95 9.98
C ALA A 169 42.77 -38.50 10.86
N SER A 170 43.00 -39.81 10.82
CA SER A 170 44.01 -40.47 11.66
C SER A 170 45.45 -40.25 11.20
N THR A 171 45.68 -40.12 9.89
CA THR A 171 47.04 -40.03 9.30
C THR A 171 47.49 -38.60 9.04
N LYS A 172 46.57 -37.70 8.69
CA LYS A 172 46.85 -36.31 8.35
C LYS A 172 46.23 -35.32 9.32
N GLY A 173 45.39 -35.75 10.26
CA GLY A 173 44.75 -34.85 11.21
C GLY A 173 43.73 -33.90 10.59
N ILE A 174 43.19 -34.24 9.41
CA ILE A 174 42.30 -33.37 8.63
C ILE A 174 40.88 -33.89 8.70
N ASP A 175 39.96 -33.00 9.09
CA ASP A 175 38.52 -33.23 8.98
C ASP A 175 38.02 -32.82 7.58
N VAL A 176 37.96 -33.77 6.65
CA VAL A 176 37.46 -33.55 5.28
C VAL A 176 36.01 -33.06 5.26
N CYS A 177 35.22 -33.32 6.30
CA CYS A 177 33.85 -32.80 6.37
C CYS A 177 33.80 -31.28 6.57
N LYS A 178 34.83 -30.67 7.18
CA LYS A 178 34.99 -29.20 7.20
C LYS A 178 35.25 -28.65 5.80
N TYR A 179 36.08 -29.32 5.00
CA TYR A 179 36.31 -28.92 3.62
C TYR A 179 35.04 -29.07 2.76
N PHE A 180 34.28 -30.15 2.96
CA PHE A 180 32.99 -30.32 2.29
C PHE A 180 31.97 -29.23 2.65
N GLU A 181 31.97 -28.78 3.92
CA GLU A 181 31.13 -27.65 4.36
C GLU A 181 31.47 -26.36 3.60
N VAL A 182 32.76 -26.11 3.35
CA VAL A 182 33.21 -24.96 2.57
C VAL A 182 32.67 -25.02 1.14
N LEU A 183 32.74 -26.18 0.47
CA LEU A 183 32.29 -26.34 -0.92
C LEU A 183 30.76 -26.35 -1.08
N SER A 184 30.04 -26.94 -0.14
CA SER A 184 28.60 -27.21 -0.26
C SER A 184 27.72 -26.31 0.60
N GLY A 185 28.32 -25.53 1.49
CA GLY A 185 27.63 -24.72 2.49
C GLY A 185 27.01 -25.52 3.64
N GLN A 186 27.21 -26.85 3.70
CA GLN A 186 26.62 -27.71 4.72
C GLN A 186 27.57 -28.80 5.18
N ARG A 187 27.62 -29.02 6.50
CA ARG A 187 28.44 -30.09 7.08
C ARG A 187 27.72 -31.44 7.02
N PRO A 188 28.35 -32.51 6.51
CA PRO A 188 27.78 -33.86 6.55
C PRO A 188 27.55 -34.32 7.98
N ARG A 189 26.54 -35.17 8.19
CA ARG A 189 26.32 -35.86 9.49
C ARG A 189 27.33 -37.00 9.65
N TYR A 190 28.57 -36.62 9.92
CA TYR A 190 29.67 -37.53 10.22
C TYR A 190 30.51 -36.89 11.32
N LYS A 191 30.90 -37.70 12.31
CA LYS A 191 31.82 -37.28 13.37
C LYS A 191 33.14 -38.01 13.14
N PRO A 192 34.23 -37.29 12.83
CA PRO A 192 35.54 -37.90 12.72
C PRO A 192 35.93 -38.60 14.04
N PRO A 193 36.82 -39.61 13.98
CA PRO A 193 37.40 -40.22 15.17
C PRO A 193 38.17 -39.16 15.96
N GLU A 194 38.32 -39.37 17.27
CA GLU A 194 39.07 -38.44 18.12
C GLU A 194 40.53 -38.42 17.69
N MET A 195 40.95 -37.29 17.13
CA MET A 195 42.33 -37.05 16.72
C MET A 195 43.13 -36.54 17.92
N MET A 196 44.29 -37.14 18.19
CA MET A 196 45.20 -36.58 19.19
C MET A 196 45.66 -35.19 18.75
N ALA A 197 45.77 -34.24 19.68
CA ALA A 197 46.14 -32.86 19.38
C ALA A 197 47.48 -32.74 18.61
N SER A 198 48.40 -33.67 18.81
CA SER A 198 49.70 -33.76 18.10
C SER A 198 49.60 -34.16 16.63
N VAL A 199 48.46 -34.72 16.20
CA VAL A 199 48.21 -35.20 14.84
C VAL A 199 47.38 -34.19 14.04
N VAL A 200 46.62 -33.33 14.73
CA VAL A 200 45.73 -32.34 14.11
C VAL A 200 46.52 -31.38 13.21
N ASP A 201 46.05 -31.22 11.98
CA ASP A 201 46.64 -30.25 11.06
C ASP A 201 46.18 -28.84 11.39
N GLN A 202 47.06 -28.09 12.05
CA GLN A 202 46.78 -26.70 12.42
C GLN A 202 46.68 -25.79 11.20
N THR A 203 47.46 -26.04 10.15
CA THR A 203 47.44 -25.25 8.92
C THR A 203 46.08 -25.33 8.26
N PHE A 204 45.54 -26.54 8.12
CA PHE A 204 44.20 -26.75 7.58
C PHE A 204 43.13 -26.06 8.44
N ASN A 205 43.20 -26.20 9.76
CA ASN A 205 42.22 -25.59 10.67
C ASN A 205 42.26 -24.06 10.60
N ASP A 206 43.45 -23.46 10.52
CA ASP A 206 43.60 -22.02 10.39
C ASP A 206 43.01 -21.54 9.06
N MET A 207 43.31 -22.21 7.94
CA MET A 207 42.74 -21.89 6.63
C MET A 207 41.21 -22.03 6.60
N TYR A 208 40.66 -23.06 7.25
CA TYR A 208 39.20 -23.24 7.38
C TYR A 208 38.58 -22.12 8.23
N ASN A 209 39.17 -21.79 9.38
CA ASN A 209 38.66 -20.76 10.28
C ASN A 209 38.70 -19.38 9.62
N ASP A 210 39.79 -19.06 8.92
CA ASP A 210 39.93 -17.87 8.08
C ASP A 210 38.80 -17.77 7.05
N PHE A 211 38.58 -18.85 6.29
CA PHE A 211 37.51 -18.88 5.29
C PHE A 211 36.13 -18.65 5.93
N MET A 212 35.85 -19.32 7.05
CA MET A 212 34.56 -19.18 7.75
C MET A 212 34.37 -17.77 8.33
N SER A 213 35.43 -17.14 8.81
CA SER A 213 35.43 -15.76 9.29
C SER A 213 35.07 -14.77 8.17
N VAL A 214 35.72 -14.89 7.00
CA VAL A 214 35.40 -14.05 5.84
C VAL A 214 33.97 -14.31 5.35
N LYS A 215 33.56 -15.58 5.25
CA LYS A 215 32.18 -15.98 4.87
C LYS A 215 31.14 -15.37 5.80
N SER A 216 31.38 -15.41 7.12
CA SER A 216 30.50 -14.81 8.12
C SER A 216 30.44 -13.29 7.98
N THR A 217 31.57 -12.66 7.65
CA THR A 217 31.65 -11.22 7.43
C THR A 217 30.80 -10.80 6.23
N VAL A 218 30.91 -11.51 5.09
CA VAL A 218 30.06 -11.27 3.90
C VAL A 218 28.58 -11.37 4.27
N ALA A 219 28.17 -12.47 4.91
CA ALA A 219 26.77 -12.68 5.29
C ALA A 219 26.26 -11.58 6.24
N THR A 220 27.07 -11.19 7.22
CA THR A 220 26.71 -10.12 8.17
C THR A 220 26.59 -8.77 7.47
N MET A 221 27.49 -8.46 6.53
CA MET A 221 27.42 -7.24 5.73
C MET A 221 26.18 -7.22 4.84
N GLU A 222 25.81 -8.32 4.18
CA GLU A 222 24.57 -8.39 3.38
C GLU A 222 23.33 -8.17 4.24
N ILE A 223 23.26 -8.82 5.40
CA ILE A 223 22.14 -8.67 6.34
C ILE A 223 22.03 -7.22 6.81
N ASN A 224 23.13 -6.61 7.23
CA ASN A 224 23.15 -5.21 7.68
C ASN A 224 22.78 -4.25 6.55
N LYS A 225 23.35 -4.44 5.35
CA LYS A 225 23.03 -3.65 4.16
C LYS A 225 21.52 -3.71 3.87
N ASN A 226 20.94 -4.90 3.84
CA ASN A 226 19.51 -5.08 3.57
C ASN A 226 18.63 -4.48 4.68
N ARG A 227 19.00 -4.64 5.94
CA ARG A 227 18.28 -4.05 7.07
C ARG A 227 18.29 -2.52 6.96
N ASP A 228 19.47 -1.93 6.82
CA ASP A 228 19.64 -0.47 6.79
C ASP A 228 18.93 0.15 5.58
N PHE A 229 18.93 -0.53 4.42
CA PHE A 229 18.14 -0.13 3.26
C PHE A 229 16.64 -0.19 3.51
N GLN A 230 16.14 -1.28 4.12
CA GLN A 230 14.73 -1.42 4.45
C GLN A 230 14.27 -0.37 5.46
N GLU A 231 15.08 -0.07 6.47
CA GLU A 231 14.83 0.99 7.45
C GLU A 231 14.72 2.36 6.77
N ALA A 232 15.68 2.70 5.90
CA ALA A 232 15.66 3.94 5.13
C ALA A 232 14.42 4.05 4.23
N GLN A 233 14.06 2.99 3.51
CA GLN A 233 12.85 2.95 2.67
C GLN A 233 11.56 3.05 3.49
N ASN A 234 11.51 2.42 4.67
CA ASN A 234 10.37 2.53 5.59
C ASN A 234 10.21 3.96 6.08
N ALA A 235 11.30 4.60 6.52
CA ALA A 235 11.31 5.99 6.93
C ALA A 235 10.84 6.91 5.81
N LEU A 236 11.36 6.69 4.59
CA LEU A 236 10.96 7.46 3.41
C LEU A 236 9.47 7.32 3.12
N SER A 237 8.95 6.08 3.08
CA SER A 237 7.52 5.83 2.83
C SER A 237 6.61 6.48 3.87
N LEU A 238 7.02 6.48 5.14
CA LEU A 238 6.31 7.17 6.21
C LEU A 238 6.33 8.69 6.01
N MET A 239 7.46 9.28 5.59
CA MET A 239 7.52 10.71 5.28
C MET A 239 6.69 11.05 4.03
N ILE A 240 6.71 10.21 2.99
CA ILE A 240 5.89 10.40 1.79
C ILE A 240 4.41 10.41 2.16
N SER A 241 3.95 9.39 2.89
CA SER A 241 2.54 9.27 3.28
C SER A 241 2.05 10.37 4.23
N LYS A 242 2.93 10.97 5.03
CA LYS A 242 2.58 12.05 5.97
C LYS A 242 2.74 13.46 5.38
N ASN A 243 3.78 13.68 4.56
CA ASN A 243 4.25 15.03 4.23
C ASN A 243 4.35 15.32 2.72
N PHE A 244 4.51 14.31 1.84
CA PHE A 244 4.83 14.56 0.42
C PHE A 244 3.72 14.15 -0.56
N LEU A 245 2.91 13.16 -0.20
CA LEU A 245 1.63 12.92 -0.85
C LEU A 245 0.62 13.88 -0.25
N SER A 246 0.25 14.90 -1.03
CA SER A 246 -0.92 15.74 -0.77
C SER A 246 -2.21 14.92 -0.91
N LEU A 247 -2.39 13.89 -0.07
CA LEU A 247 -3.72 13.46 0.32
C LEU A 247 -4.34 14.66 1.01
N GLN A 248 -5.53 15.08 0.59
CA GLN A 248 -6.24 16.12 1.33
C GLN A 248 -6.33 15.72 2.79
N THR A 249 -5.57 16.39 3.66
CA THR A 249 -5.59 16.11 5.09
C THR A 249 -6.81 16.80 5.69
N GLY A 250 -7.63 16.06 6.44
CA GLY A 250 -8.82 16.62 7.09
C GLY A 250 -8.44 17.66 8.15
N ARG A 251 -8.76 18.94 7.93
CA ARG A 251 -8.37 20.03 8.84
C ARG A 251 -9.54 20.71 9.54
N TYR A 252 -10.72 20.73 8.90
CA TYR A 252 -11.90 21.42 9.42
C TYR A 252 -13.15 20.52 9.41
N PHE A 253 -13.47 19.89 10.54
CA PHE A 253 -14.60 18.96 10.67
C PHE A 253 -15.94 19.68 10.95
N ARG A 254 -16.27 20.69 10.13
CA ARG A 254 -17.46 21.52 10.27
C ARG A 254 -18.13 21.76 8.92
N LYS A 255 -19.30 22.39 8.90
CA LYS A 255 -20.01 22.71 7.64
C LYS A 255 -19.21 23.74 6.84
N TRP A 256 -19.18 23.61 5.51
CA TRP A 256 -18.51 24.56 4.60
C TRP A 256 -18.88 26.02 4.86
N SER A 257 -20.16 26.28 5.15
CA SER A 257 -20.68 27.61 5.47
C SER A 257 -20.04 28.24 6.71
N SER A 258 -19.56 27.43 7.65
CA SER A 258 -18.92 27.88 8.90
C SER A 258 -17.43 28.18 8.79
N LEU A 259 -16.82 27.94 7.61
CA LEU A 259 -15.42 28.24 7.38
C LEU A 259 -15.23 29.72 7.02
N SER A 260 -14.18 30.34 7.56
CA SER A 260 -13.75 31.68 7.15
C SER A 260 -13.27 31.67 5.69
N PRO A 261 -13.25 32.83 5.00
CA PRO A 261 -12.75 32.93 3.63
C PRO A 261 -11.35 32.34 3.45
N ASP A 262 -10.43 32.62 4.38
CA ASP A 262 -9.05 32.11 4.32
C ASP A 262 -9.01 30.58 4.41
N LYS A 263 -9.81 30.01 5.32
CA LYS A 263 -9.93 28.55 5.47
C LYS A 263 -10.55 27.89 4.24
N LYS A 264 -11.50 28.56 3.57
CA LYS A 264 -12.07 28.07 2.30
C LYS A 264 -11.03 28.09 1.20
N LYS A 265 -10.25 29.17 1.08
CA LYS A 265 -9.16 29.29 0.10
C LYS A 265 -8.10 28.20 0.32
N GLU A 266 -7.71 27.97 1.56
CA GLU A 266 -6.79 26.89 1.94
C GLU A 266 -7.32 25.50 1.52
N ARG A 267 -8.61 25.23 1.75
CA ARG A 267 -9.23 23.96 1.34
C ARG A 267 -9.31 23.79 -0.16
N ILE A 268 -9.57 24.87 -0.90
CA ILE A 268 -9.61 24.85 -2.37
C ILE A 268 -8.21 24.60 -2.92
N LYS A 269 -7.17 25.26 -2.39
CA LYS A 269 -5.78 25.02 -2.78
C LYS A 269 -5.39 23.55 -2.58
N SER A 270 -5.72 23.00 -1.42
CA SER A 270 -5.49 21.59 -1.12
C SER A 270 -6.23 20.63 -2.06
N TYR A 271 -7.42 21.00 -2.56
CA TYR A 271 -8.12 20.23 -3.59
C TYR A 271 -7.45 20.34 -4.96
N CYS A 272 -7.07 21.54 -5.39
CA CYS A 272 -6.40 21.78 -6.66
C CYS A 272 -5.07 21.02 -6.75
N ASP A 273 -4.27 21.05 -5.68
CA ASP A 273 -3.03 20.27 -5.57
C ASP A 273 -3.27 18.77 -5.77
N TRP A 274 -4.33 18.24 -5.16
CA TRP A 274 -4.70 16.83 -5.26
C TRP A 274 -5.24 16.49 -6.66
N TYR A 275 -6.12 17.31 -7.21
CA TYR A 275 -6.76 17.11 -8.52
C TYR A 275 -5.75 17.13 -9.66
N LEU A 276 -4.80 18.07 -9.65
CA LEU A 276 -3.74 18.14 -10.66
C LEU A 276 -2.88 16.88 -10.66
N ARG A 277 -2.56 16.36 -9.47
CA ARG A 277 -1.78 15.12 -9.33
C ARG A 277 -2.56 13.89 -9.79
N GLU A 278 -3.84 13.78 -9.47
CA GLU A 278 -4.67 12.64 -9.91
C GLU A 278 -4.83 12.58 -11.43
N ASN A 279 -4.75 13.73 -12.10
CA ASN A 279 -4.83 13.84 -13.56
C ASN A 279 -3.45 13.98 -14.25
N GLU A 280 -2.35 13.72 -13.55
CA GLU A 280 -0.97 13.80 -14.09
C GLU A 280 -0.59 15.16 -14.70
N LYS A 281 -1.18 16.25 -14.19
CA LYS A 281 -0.90 17.64 -14.62
C LYS A 281 0.11 18.33 -13.71
N SER A 282 0.77 19.36 -14.22
CA SER A 282 1.79 20.12 -13.49
C SER A 282 1.25 20.78 -12.22
N ILE A 283 1.92 20.57 -11.08
CA ILE A 283 1.55 21.20 -9.79
C ILE A 283 1.72 22.73 -9.83
N LYS A 284 2.55 23.26 -10.74
CA LYS A 284 2.74 24.71 -10.91
C LYS A 284 1.43 25.44 -11.24
N LEU A 285 0.48 24.72 -11.83
CA LEU A 285 -0.87 25.21 -12.14
C LEU A 285 -1.76 25.35 -10.90
N SER A 286 -1.36 24.86 -9.73
CA SER A 286 -2.21 24.83 -8.54
C SER A 286 -2.65 26.22 -8.08
N GLU A 287 -1.74 27.21 -8.06
CA GLU A 287 -2.11 28.57 -7.68
C GLU A 287 -3.01 29.24 -8.72
N ALA A 288 -2.72 29.02 -10.00
CA ALA A 288 -3.56 29.50 -11.09
C ALA A 288 -4.97 28.87 -11.04
N MET A 289 -5.05 27.56 -10.79
CA MET A 289 -6.31 26.83 -10.63
C MET A 289 -7.06 27.29 -9.39
N THR A 290 -6.36 27.49 -8.26
CA THR A 290 -6.95 27.99 -7.01
C THR A 290 -7.57 29.37 -7.21
N ASN A 291 -6.82 30.28 -7.85
CA ASN A 291 -7.32 31.62 -8.16
C ASN A 291 -8.49 31.55 -9.13
N PHE A 292 -8.41 30.72 -10.17
CA PHE A 292 -9.52 30.48 -11.09
C PHE A 292 -10.79 30.01 -10.34
N VAL A 293 -10.69 29.02 -9.44
CA VAL A 293 -11.84 28.54 -8.65
C VAL A 293 -12.43 29.68 -7.80
N MET A 294 -11.56 30.45 -7.14
CA MET A 294 -11.96 31.55 -6.25
C MET A 294 -12.64 32.68 -7.03
N ASP A 295 -12.12 33.05 -8.20
CA ASP A 295 -12.69 34.07 -9.07
C ASP A 295 -14.06 33.63 -9.61
N LYS A 296 -14.18 32.36 -10.02
CA LYS A 296 -15.45 31.80 -10.49
C LYS A 296 -16.50 31.69 -9.38
N LEU A 297 -16.08 31.47 -8.12
CA LEU A 297 -16.96 31.55 -6.96
C LEU A 297 -17.41 33.00 -6.68
N ALA A 298 -16.49 33.97 -6.76
CA ALA A 298 -16.79 35.38 -6.56
C ALA A 298 -17.77 35.92 -7.61
N ASN A 299 -17.55 35.54 -8.88
CA ASN A 299 -18.40 35.91 -10.01
C ASN A 299 -19.71 35.10 -10.09
N LYS A 300 -19.97 34.19 -9.13
CA LYS A 300 -21.14 33.30 -9.07
C LYS A 300 -21.30 32.37 -10.29
N GLU A 301 -20.25 32.20 -11.08
CA GLU A 301 -20.19 31.24 -12.17
C GLU A 301 -20.10 29.80 -11.64
N LEU A 302 -19.37 29.62 -10.52
CA LEU A 302 -19.34 28.40 -9.72
C LEU A 302 -20.20 28.61 -8.47
N ARG A 303 -21.17 27.74 -8.19
CA ARG A 303 -22.00 27.84 -6.98
C ARG A 303 -21.41 27.01 -5.87
N ILE A 304 -21.74 27.35 -4.62
CA ILE A 304 -21.35 26.56 -3.44
C ILE A 304 -21.80 25.08 -3.57
N MET A 305 -22.94 24.81 -4.21
CA MET A 305 -23.42 23.44 -4.45
C MET A 305 -22.58 22.63 -5.44
N ASP A 306 -21.75 23.31 -6.24
CA ASP A 306 -20.85 22.68 -7.20
C ASP A 306 -19.53 22.25 -6.53
N ILE A 307 -19.35 22.59 -5.24
CA ILE A 307 -18.29 22.07 -4.35
C ILE A 307 -18.89 20.96 -3.47
N LYS A 308 -18.43 19.72 -3.67
CA LYS A 308 -18.79 18.60 -2.79
C LYS A 308 -17.88 18.60 -1.56
N TRP A 309 -18.38 19.15 -0.46
CA TRP A 309 -17.69 19.17 0.83
C TRP A 309 -18.12 18.01 1.73
N GLU A 310 -17.16 17.25 2.25
CA GLU A 310 -17.43 16.20 3.24
C GLU A 310 -17.05 16.67 4.65
N SER A 311 -18.05 17.04 5.44
CA SER A 311 -17.82 17.60 6.79
C SER A 311 -17.21 16.63 7.82
N LYS A 312 -17.30 15.31 7.59
CA LYS A 312 -16.76 14.28 8.49
C LYS A 312 -15.27 14.04 8.30
N SER A 313 -14.80 14.13 7.06
CA SER A 313 -13.40 14.00 6.70
C SER A 313 -12.71 15.36 6.59
N GLY A 314 -13.48 16.46 6.47
CA GLY A 314 -12.94 17.82 6.36
C GLY A 314 -12.24 18.10 5.04
N ILE A 315 -12.66 17.42 3.96
CA ILE A 315 -12.07 17.50 2.62
C ILE A 315 -13.11 17.87 1.56
N ILE A 316 -12.62 18.36 0.42
CA ILE A 316 -13.42 18.56 -0.79
C ILE A 316 -13.29 17.30 -1.64
N THR A 317 -14.38 16.63 -1.98
CA THR A 317 -14.35 15.42 -2.80
C THR A 317 -14.46 15.70 -4.29
N ASN A 318 -15.05 16.84 -4.66
CA ASN A 318 -15.15 17.25 -6.06
C ASN A 318 -15.42 18.76 -6.18
N ILE A 319 -14.82 19.37 -7.19
CA ILE A 319 -15.21 20.68 -7.74
C ILE A 319 -15.39 20.48 -9.24
N ASN A 320 -16.49 20.99 -9.81
CA ASN A 320 -16.82 20.83 -11.23
C ASN A 320 -15.91 21.65 -12.16
N ILE A 321 -14.65 21.24 -12.28
CA ILE A 321 -13.61 21.87 -13.09
C ILE A 321 -12.90 20.77 -13.88
N SER A 322 -12.56 21.06 -15.12
CA SER A 322 -11.74 20.24 -16.00
C SER A 322 -10.54 21.03 -16.49
N ILE A 323 -9.48 20.31 -16.88
CA ILE A 323 -8.28 20.87 -17.47
C ILE A 323 -8.14 20.24 -18.84
N ASP A 324 -7.93 21.04 -19.88
CA ASP A 324 -7.72 20.54 -21.24
C ASP A 324 -6.25 20.13 -21.47
N ASP A 325 -5.94 19.68 -22.69
CA ASP A 325 -4.58 19.28 -23.07
C ASP A 325 -3.61 20.47 -23.25
N LYS A 326 -4.13 21.71 -23.23
CA LYS A 326 -3.36 22.96 -23.27
C LYS A 326 -3.23 23.62 -21.90
N ASP A 327 -3.58 22.91 -20.84
CA ASP A 327 -3.58 23.39 -19.46
C ASP A 327 -4.53 24.57 -19.18
N GLU A 328 -5.58 24.74 -20.00
CA GLU A 328 -6.63 25.73 -19.76
C GLU A 328 -7.71 25.18 -18.81
N PHE A 329 -8.05 25.98 -17.77
CA PHE A 329 -9.09 25.63 -16.80
C PHE A 329 -10.48 25.93 -17.36
N GLN A 330 -11.35 24.92 -17.37
CA GLN A 330 -12.73 25.06 -17.81
C GLN A 330 -13.69 24.57 -16.72
N ILE A 331 -14.85 25.21 -16.60
CA ILE A 331 -15.94 24.70 -15.76
C ILE A 331 -16.63 23.60 -16.55
N GLY A 332 -16.68 22.38 -15.99
CA GLY A 332 -17.34 21.25 -16.65
C GLY A 332 -18.81 21.56 -16.95
N GLU A 333 -19.36 20.99 -18.02
CA GLU A 333 -20.76 21.20 -18.39
C GLU A 333 -21.68 20.95 -17.20
N ARG A 334 -22.53 21.94 -16.91
CA ARG A 334 -23.53 21.79 -15.85
C ARG A 334 -24.47 20.67 -16.26
N VAL A 335 -24.39 19.54 -15.58
CA VAL A 335 -25.47 18.55 -15.63
C VAL A 335 -26.75 19.30 -15.27
N LYS A 336 -27.62 19.55 -16.25
CA LYS A 336 -28.95 20.13 -16.00
C LYS A 336 -29.55 19.27 -14.90
N ARG A 337 -29.82 19.87 -13.75
CA ARG A 337 -30.62 19.19 -12.72
C ARG A 337 -31.96 18.92 -13.38
N VAL A 338 -32.13 17.70 -13.90
CA VAL A 338 -33.43 17.08 -13.92
C VAL A 338 -33.81 17.10 -12.45
N LEU A 339 -34.73 18.00 -12.07
CA LEU A 339 -35.41 17.94 -10.80
C LEU A 339 -35.89 16.50 -10.71
N LYS A 340 -35.21 15.67 -9.91
CA LYS A 340 -35.65 14.32 -9.65
C LYS A 340 -37.00 14.51 -9.00
N SER A 341 -38.08 14.34 -9.76
CA SER A 341 -39.41 14.17 -9.17
C SER A 341 -39.22 13.13 -8.07
N HIS A 342 -39.61 13.45 -6.85
CA HIS A 342 -39.49 12.55 -5.71
C HIS A 342 -40.40 11.34 -5.94
N LYS A 343 -40.01 10.41 -6.81
CA LYS A 343 -40.57 9.07 -6.85
C LYS A 343 -39.86 8.28 -5.74
N THR A 344 -40.32 8.48 -4.51
CA THR A 344 -40.03 7.56 -3.42
C THR A 344 -40.51 6.17 -3.82
N SER A 345 -39.70 5.11 -3.70
CA SER A 345 -40.12 3.75 -4.08
C SER A 345 -41.42 3.37 -3.35
N ARG A 346 -42.38 2.71 -4.04
CA ARG A 346 -43.66 2.23 -3.44
C ARG A 346 -43.45 1.48 -2.11
N LYS A 347 -42.32 0.76 -1.97
CA LYS A 347 -41.93 0.01 -0.76
C LYS A 347 -41.68 0.86 0.49
N LYS A 348 -41.15 2.09 0.39
CA LYS A 348 -40.92 2.96 1.56
C LYS A 348 -42.17 3.71 2.04
N ARG A 349 -43.22 3.78 1.20
CA ARG A 349 -44.42 4.61 1.45
C ARG A 349 -45.45 3.95 2.37
N HIS A 350 -45.46 2.61 2.48
CA HIS A 350 -46.31 1.87 3.43
C HIS A 350 -45.88 2.05 4.90
N GLN A 351 -44.67 2.57 5.14
CA GLN A 351 -44.14 2.79 6.50
C GLN A 351 -44.45 4.19 7.06
N TRP A 352 -45.09 5.09 6.29
CA TRP A 352 -45.19 6.52 6.63
C TRP A 352 -46.29 6.90 7.61
N PHE A 353 -47.11 5.95 8.08
CA PHE A 353 -48.24 6.25 8.96
C PHE A 353 -48.50 5.08 9.90
N GLN A 354 -47.71 4.99 10.97
CA GLN A 354 -47.71 3.83 11.86
C GLN A 354 -48.62 4.02 13.06
N THR A 355 -48.84 5.28 13.49
CA THR A 355 -49.63 5.57 14.68
C THR A 355 -51.12 5.65 14.35
N GLU A 356 -51.97 5.31 15.32
CA GLU A 356 -53.42 5.34 15.14
C GLU A 356 -53.97 6.75 14.89
N ARG A 357 -53.26 7.77 15.38
CA ARG A 357 -53.58 9.17 15.14
C ARG A 357 -53.27 9.62 13.71
N GLU A 358 -52.18 9.13 13.12
CA GLU A 358 -51.84 9.35 11.71
C GLU A 358 -52.83 8.64 10.78
N LYS A 359 -53.23 7.40 11.11
CA LYS A 359 -54.26 6.69 10.34
C LYS A 359 -55.60 7.44 10.31
N ARG A 360 -56.04 8.01 11.44
CA ARG A 360 -57.24 8.86 11.50
C ARG A 360 -57.10 10.14 10.66
N LEU A 361 -55.92 10.74 10.65
CA LEU A 361 -55.63 11.89 9.79
C LEU A 361 -55.73 11.53 8.31
N LEU A 362 -55.20 10.37 7.90
CA LEU A 362 -55.32 9.87 6.53
C LEU A 362 -56.78 9.57 6.14
N GLN A 363 -57.56 8.98 7.04
CA GLN A 363 -58.99 8.78 6.79
C GLN A 363 -59.72 10.12 6.57
N ARG A 364 -59.39 11.15 7.36
CA ARG A 364 -59.92 12.51 7.16
C ARG A 364 -59.47 13.10 5.81
N ILE A 365 -58.21 12.94 5.44
CA ILE A 365 -57.68 13.35 4.13
C ILE A 365 -58.46 12.68 3.00
N ASN A 366 -58.66 11.36 3.05
CA ASN A 366 -59.37 10.62 2.01
C ASN A 366 -60.82 11.08 1.87
N ARG A 367 -61.50 11.34 2.99
CA ARG A 367 -62.87 11.88 2.98
C ARG A 367 -62.93 13.28 2.35
N LEU A 368 -61.99 14.16 2.71
CA LEU A 368 -61.92 15.51 2.14
C LEU A 368 -61.56 15.49 0.65
N LEU A 369 -60.64 14.62 0.23
CA LEU A 369 -60.31 14.41 -1.18
C LEU A 369 -61.53 13.93 -1.96
N LEU A 370 -62.23 12.91 -1.47
CA LEU A 370 -63.45 12.41 -2.10
C LEU A 370 -64.51 13.52 -2.20
N PHE A 371 -64.75 14.25 -1.11
CA PHE A 371 -65.71 15.35 -1.10
C PHE A 371 -65.37 16.43 -2.13
N GLU A 372 -64.11 16.88 -2.18
CA GLU A 372 -63.68 17.89 -3.15
C GLU A 372 -63.68 17.37 -4.60
N ILE A 373 -63.39 16.08 -4.83
CA ILE A 373 -63.51 15.48 -6.16
C ILE A 373 -64.98 15.43 -6.60
N VAL A 374 -65.89 14.98 -5.73
CA VAL A 374 -67.33 14.87 -6.01
C VAL A 374 -67.94 16.26 -6.23
N LYS A 375 -67.62 17.23 -5.38
CA LYS A 375 -68.10 18.62 -5.49
C LYS A 375 -67.74 19.28 -6.83
N ASN A 376 -66.62 18.88 -7.43
CA ASN A 376 -66.13 19.42 -8.70
C ASN A 376 -66.50 18.55 -9.93
N GLN A 377 -67.42 17.57 -9.80
CA GLN A 377 -67.78 16.63 -10.88
C GLN A 377 -68.36 17.26 -12.15
N THR A 378 -68.87 18.50 -12.09
CA THR A 378 -69.44 19.20 -13.26
C THR A 378 -68.39 19.85 -14.16
N GLY A 379 -67.09 19.67 -13.89
CA GLY A 379 -66.01 20.23 -14.72
C GLY A 379 -64.67 19.50 -14.61
N VAL A 380 -63.65 20.02 -15.30
CA VAL A 380 -62.29 19.46 -15.30
C VAL A 380 -61.67 19.63 -13.90
N VAL A 381 -61.67 18.56 -13.11
CA VAL A 381 -61.09 18.54 -11.76
C VAL A 381 -59.56 18.69 -11.84
N LYS A 382 -59.05 19.90 -11.55
CA LYS A 382 -57.61 20.14 -11.47
C LYS A 382 -57.05 19.62 -10.14
N LYS A 383 -56.20 18.59 -10.23
CA LYS A 383 -55.53 17.91 -9.11
C LYS A 383 -54.91 18.88 -8.08
N GLU A 384 -54.15 19.85 -8.56
CA GLU A 384 -53.46 20.84 -7.71
C GLU A 384 -54.43 21.69 -6.89
N ARG A 385 -55.59 22.04 -7.47
CA ARG A 385 -56.62 22.83 -6.80
C ARG A 385 -57.29 22.04 -5.68
N VAL A 386 -57.60 20.77 -5.94
CA VAL A 386 -58.20 19.86 -4.95
C VAL A 386 -57.23 19.60 -3.79
N ILE A 387 -55.97 19.29 -4.08
CA ILE A 387 -54.95 19.06 -3.04
C ILE A 387 -54.78 20.31 -2.17
N LYS A 388 -54.75 21.50 -2.78
CA LYS A 388 -54.67 22.76 -2.04
C LYS A 388 -55.87 22.96 -1.12
N ALA A 389 -57.10 22.77 -1.63
CA ALA A 389 -58.31 22.89 -0.81
C ALA A 389 -58.35 21.91 0.36
N VAL A 390 -57.88 20.67 0.16
CA VAL A 390 -57.79 19.67 1.24
C VAL A 390 -56.73 20.05 2.26
N LEU A 391 -55.57 20.56 1.83
CA LEU A 391 -54.51 21.04 2.73
C LEU A 391 -54.97 22.23 3.58
N ASP A 392 -55.70 23.17 2.99
CA ASP A 392 -56.24 24.33 3.71
C ASP A 392 -57.21 23.89 4.83
N ASN A 393 -57.87 22.74 4.67
CA ASN A 393 -58.77 22.15 5.66
C ASN A 393 -58.08 21.20 6.66
N ILE A 394 -56.77 21.00 6.54
CA ILE A 394 -55.99 20.11 7.40
C ILE A 394 -54.87 20.89 8.08
N HIS A 395 -55.07 21.16 9.37
CA HIS A 395 -54.05 21.75 10.21
C HIS A 395 -53.36 20.63 11.01
N SER A 396 -52.32 20.03 10.45
CA SER A 396 -51.53 18.99 11.14
C SER A 396 -50.05 19.32 11.15
N LYS A 397 -49.47 19.45 12.34
CA LYS A 397 -48.01 19.49 12.56
C LYS A 397 -47.40 18.08 12.68
N MET A 398 -48.21 17.02 12.60
CA MET A 398 -47.80 15.65 12.92
C MET A 398 -47.07 14.96 11.78
N VAL A 399 -47.43 15.28 10.54
CA VAL A 399 -46.83 14.72 9.33
C VAL A 399 -46.24 15.87 8.52
N PRO A 400 -44.98 15.77 8.04
CA PRO A 400 -44.40 16.76 7.16
C PRO A 400 -45.26 17.01 5.91
N LEU A 401 -45.44 18.29 5.55
CA LEU A 401 -46.32 18.73 4.46
C LEU A 401 -46.05 18.01 3.13
N TYR A 402 -44.77 17.75 2.82
CA TYR A 402 -44.37 17.07 1.59
C TYR A 402 -44.88 15.61 1.53
N GLN A 403 -44.94 14.91 2.67
CA GLN A 403 -45.46 13.54 2.72
C GLN A 403 -46.98 13.52 2.55
N LEU A 404 -47.67 14.52 3.12
CA LEU A 404 -49.11 14.69 2.93
C LEU A 404 -49.45 15.00 1.47
N GLN A 405 -48.68 15.89 0.83
CA GLN A 405 -48.83 16.21 -0.60
C GLN A 405 -48.60 14.99 -1.49
N ASP A 406 -47.54 14.21 -1.23
CA ASP A 406 -47.26 12.97 -1.97
C ASP A 406 -48.39 11.94 -1.80
N TYR A 407 -48.91 11.77 -0.58
CA TYR A 407 -50.03 10.88 -0.29
C TYR A 407 -51.32 11.32 -1.01
N MET A 408 -51.69 12.60 -0.88
CA MET A 408 -52.89 13.15 -1.51
C MET A 408 -52.81 13.07 -3.02
N SER A 409 -51.64 13.31 -3.60
CA SER A 409 -51.42 13.21 -5.04
C SER A 409 -51.70 11.81 -5.57
N LEU A 410 -51.25 10.76 -4.87
CA LEU A 410 -51.55 9.39 -5.25
C LEU A 410 -53.02 9.03 -5.02
N LYS A 411 -53.55 9.37 -3.84
CA LYS A 411 -54.93 9.04 -3.50
C LYS A 411 -55.95 9.77 -4.35
N PHE A 412 -55.63 10.97 -4.82
CA PHE A 412 -56.46 11.68 -5.78
C PHE A 412 -56.64 10.88 -7.08
N ASP A 413 -55.56 10.31 -7.62
CA ASP A 413 -55.63 9.52 -8.85
C ASP A 413 -56.46 8.24 -8.64
N GLU A 414 -56.24 7.53 -7.53
CA GLU A 414 -57.03 6.35 -7.15
C GLU A 414 -58.52 6.67 -6.95
N ILE A 415 -58.84 7.74 -6.23
CA ILE A 415 -60.23 8.13 -5.94
C ILE A 415 -60.92 8.63 -7.22
N ILE A 416 -60.25 9.37 -8.09
CA ILE A 416 -60.83 9.79 -9.39
C ILE A 416 -61.16 8.58 -10.26
N GLU A 417 -60.29 7.57 -10.29
CA GLU A 417 -60.53 6.34 -11.06
C GLU A 417 -61.79 5.63 -10.53
N ILE A 418 -61.91 5.50 -9.21
CA ILE A 418 -63.09 4.92 -8.56
C ILE A 418 -64.35 5.75 -8.85
N VAL A 419 -64.30 7.07 -8.66
CA VAL A 419 -65.45 7.96 -8.88
C VAL A 419 -65.90 7.92 -10.34
N ARG A 420 -64.97 7.90 -11.31
CA ARG A 420 -65.31 7.76 -12.73
C ARG A 420 -65.90 6.39 -13.06
N SER A 421 -65.39 5.32 -12.44
CA SER A 421 -65.90 3.97 -12.64
C SER A 421 -67.30 3.73 -12.05
N ASN A 422 -67.74 4.56 -11.09
CA ASN A 422 -69.05 4.48 -10.41
C ASN A 422 -70.00 5.66 -10.76
N ALA A 423 -69.65 6.47 -11.77
CA ALA A 423 -70.50 7.57 -12.27
C ALA A 423 -71.36 7.16 -13.49
N MET A 424 -71.40 5.86 -13.79
CA MET A 424 -72.51 5.17 -14.49
C MET A 424 -73.48 4.64 -13.45
#